data_AF-A0AAX2KFF1-F1
#
_entry.id   AF-A0AAX2KFF1-F1
#
_cell.length_a   1.000
_cell.length_b   1.000
_cell.length_c   1.000
_cell.angle_alpha   90.00
_cell.angle_beta   90.00
_cell.angle_gamma   90.00
#
_symmetry.space_group_name_H-M   'P 1'
#
loop_
_entity.id
_entity.type
_entity.pdbx_description
1 polymer ?
#
loop_
_entity_poly.entity_id
_entity_poly.type
_entity_poly.pdbx_seq_one_letter_code
_entity_poly.pdbx_strand_id
1 'polypeptide(L)'
;MWSVFLGCHINHLTPRTLDIDRVQSMMPECGIEPKILIEGPPRREVPILLRQTSFKALEETVLFAGQKQGTYTARFGEIEQRGVALTPKGRQLYDDLLRNAGTGQDNLTHQMHLQETFRTFPDSEFLMRQQGLAWFRYRLTPSGEAHRQAIHPGDDPQPLIERGWVAAQPITYEDFLPVSAAGIFQSNLGNETQTRSHGNASREAFEQALGCPVLDEFQLYQEAEERSKRRCGLL
;
A
#
# COMPACT_ATOMS: atom_id res chain seq x y z
N MET A 1 6.91 21.93 11.82
CA MET A 1 7.27 21.80 13.25
C MET A 1 8.37 20.73 13.43
N TRP A 2 9.46 20.80 12.67
CA TRP A 2 10.58 19.83 12.76
C TRP A 2 11.83 20.43 13.41
N SER A 3 11.91 21.76 13.52
CA SER A 3 13.09 22.51 13.96
C SER A 3 13.26 22.59 15.49
N VAL A 4 12.37 21.99 16.27
CA VAL A 4 12.35 22.11 17.74
C VAL A 4 12.94 20.90 18.47
N PHE A 5 13.41 19.90 17.73
CA PHE A 5 14.04 18.69 18.27
C PHE A 5 15.49 18.57 17.80
N LEU A 6 16.31 17.88 18.57
CA LEU A 6 17.74 17.68 18.30
C LEU A 6 18.04 16.90 17.02
N GLY A 7 17.05 16.17 16.47
CA GLY A 7 17.20 15.42 15.24
C GLY A 7 15.90 14.78 14.78
N CYS A 8 16.00 13.97 13.71
CA CYS A 8 14.89 13.22 13.13
C CYS A 8 14.59 11.97 13.98
N HIS A 9 13.77 12.13 15.01
CA HIS A 9 13.25 10.99 15.77
C HIS A 9 12.31 10.15 14.91
N ILE A 10 12.15 8.87 15.26
CA ILE A 10 11.19 7.96 14.63
C ILE A 10 9.80 8.60 14.68
N ASN A 11 9.10 8.71 13.57
CA ASN A 11 7.71 9.18 13.62
C ASN A 11 6.80 8.06 14.16
N HIS A 12 6.88 6.89 13.55
CA HIS A 12 6.23 5.65 13.93
C HIS A 12 7.05 4.44 13.41
N LEU A 13 6.78 3.25 13.96
CA LEU A 13 7.18 1.97 13.39
C LEU A 13 5.91 1.15 13.14
N THR A 14 5.67 0.81 11.88
CA THR A 14 4.43 0.18 11.43
C THR A 14 4.66 -1.32 11.25
N PRO A 15 4.05 -2.20 12.08
CA PRO A 15 4.10 -3.64 11.85
C PRO A 15 3.10 -4.05 10.76
N ARG A 16 3.39 -5.19 10.11
CA ARG A 16 2.52 -5.81 9.11
C ARG A 16 1.55 -6.80 9.77
N THR A 17 0.26 -6.70 9.44
CA THR A 17 -0.77 -7.70 9.76
C THR A 17 -1.32 -8.38 8.50
N LEU A 18 -1.91 -9.56 8.66
CA LEU A 18 -2.65 -10.27 7.61
C LEU A 18 -4.12 -9.85 7.54
N ASP A 19 -4.71 -9.42 8.66
CA ASP A 19 -6.09 -8.94 8.73
C ASP A 19 -6.16 -7.68 9.61
N ILE A 20 -6.21 -6.52 8.96
CA ILE A 20 -6.27 -5.22 9.63
C ILE A 20 -7.62 -4.99 10.32
N ASP A 21 -8.72 -5.55 9.80
CA ASP A 21 -10.04 -5.41 10.40
C ASP A 21 -10.06 -6.15 11.75
N ARG A 22 -9.47 -7.35 11.79
CA ARG A 22 -9.33 -8.12 13.03
C ARG A 22 -8.46 -7.38 14.05
N VAL A 23 -7.31 -6.86 13.63
CA VAL A 23 -6.44 -6.09 14.53
C VAL A 23 -7.13 -4.85 15.07
N GLN A 24 -7.81 -4.07 14.22
CA GLN A 24 -8.55 -2.87 14.64
C GLN A 24 -9.63 -3.22 15.67
N SER A 25 -10.35 -4.34 15.51
CA SER A 25 -11.35 -4.79 16.49
C SER A 25 -10.77 -5.18 17.85
N MET A 26 -9.52 -5.68 17.89
CA MET A 26 -8.85 -6.12 19.11
C MET A 26 -8.09 -5.00 19.83
N MET A 27 -7.77 -3.90 19.13
CA MET A 27 -7.00 -2.79 19.71
C MET A 27 -7.62 -2.24 21.01
N PRO A 28 -8.95 -1.98 21.12
CA PRO A 28 -9.55 -1.49 22.36
C PRO A 28 -9.42 -2.48 23.53
N GLU A 29 -9.48 -3.78 23.27
CA GLU A 29 -9.28 -4.82 24.29
C GLU A 29 -7.85 -4.81 24.87
N CYS A 30 -6.90 -4.27 24.11
CA CYS A 30 -5.50 -4.07 24.51
C CYS A 30 -5.19 -2.63 24.95
N GLY A 31 -6.20 -1.78 25.17
CA GLY A 31 -6.02 -0.39 25.60
C GLY A 31 -5.53 0.57 24.52
N ILE A 32 -5.66 0.19 23.25
CA ILE A 32 -5.31 1.03 22.09
C ILE A 32 -6.60 1.55 21.47
N GLU A 33 -6.75 2.87 21.33
CA GLU A 33 -7.89 3.49 20.65
C GLU A 33 -7.52 3.83 19.20
N PRO A 34 -7.91 3.02 18.20
CA PRO A 34 -7.61 3.30 16.80
C PRO A 34 -8.51 4.38 16.24
N LYS A 35 -8.01 5.07 15.21
CA LYS A 35 -8.90 5.81 14.31
C LYS A 35 -9.87 4.82 13.68
N ILE A 36 -11.14 5.24 13.57
CA ILE A 36 -12.19 4.45 12.92
C ILE A 36 -11.87 4.25 11.44
N LEU A 37 -11.29 5.26 10.79
CA LEU A 37 -10.96 5.22 9.38
C LEU A 37 -9.77 4.28 9.09
N ILE A 38 -9.96 3.37 8.15
CA ILE A 38 -8.88 2.62 7.49
C ILE A 38 -8.66 3.25 6.12
N GLU A 39 -7.44 3.69 5.86
CA GLU A 39 -6.99 4.21 4.57
C GLU A 39 -6.70 3.06 3.59
N GLY A 40 -6.82 3.35 2.29
CA GLY A 40 -6.60 2.38 1.21
C GLY A 40 -7.90 1.80 0.63
N PRO A 41 -7.82 0.69 -0.12
CA PRO A 41 -8.99 0.01 -0.65
C PRO A 41 -9.86 -0.57 0.49
N PRO A 42 -11.13 -0.89 0.21
CA PRO A 42 -11.95 -1.63 1.16
C PRO A 42 -11.42 -3.06 1.36
N ARG A 43 -12.03 -3.82 2.28
CA ARG A 43 -11.76 -5.26 2.44
C ARG A 43 -12.03 -6.01 1.13
N ARG A 44 -11.15 -6.95 0.80
CA ARG A 44 -11.13 -7.73 -0.46
C ARG A 44 -10.60 -9.13 -0.21
N GLU A 45 -11.00 -10.09 -1.04
CA GLU A 45 -10.45 -11.45 -1.05
C GLU A 45 -9.02 -11.46 -1.60
N VAL A 46 -8.72 -10.62 -2.59
CA VAL A 46 -7.36 -10.36 -3.07
C VAL A 46 -6.99 -8.92 -2.72
N PRO A 47 -6.32 -8.68 -1.57
CA PRO A 47 -5.91 -7.34 -1.17
C PRO A 47 -4.98 -6.71 -2.21
N ILE A 48 -5.19 -5.42 -2.49
CA ILE A 48 -4.38 -4.61 -3.42
C ILE A 48 -3.70 -3.47 -2.67
N LEU A 49 -2.52 -3.05 -3.12
CA LEU A 49 -1.73 -2.00 -2.48
C LEU A 49 -1.55 -2.27 -0.98
N LEU A 50 -1.99 -1.36 -0.11
CA LEU A 50 -2.04 -1.58 1.32
C LEU A 50 -3.27 -0.92 1.93
N ARG A 51 -3.66 -1.42 3.10
CA ARG A 51 -4.64 -0.81 4.01
C ARG A 51 -3.93 -0.44 5.30
N GLN A 52 -4.24 0.71 5.89
CA GLN A 52 -3.58 1.15 7.14
C GLN A 52 -4.49 2.00 8.03
N THR A 53 -4.19 2.03 9.32
CA THR A 53 -4.82 2.95 10.27
C THR A 53 -3.83 3.37 11.35
N SER A 54 -4.11 4.50 12.00
CA SER A 54 -3.27 5.07 13.06
C SER A 54 -4.00 5.15 14.39
N PHE A 55 -3.25 5.25 15.47
CA PHE A 55 -3.76 5.36 16.84
C PHE A 55 -2.84 6.23 17.67
N LYS A 56 -3.36 6.82 18.74
CA LYS A 56 -2.52 7.54 19.71
C LYS A 56 -1.79 6.52 20.57
N ALA A 57 -0.46 6.52 20.52
CA ALA A 57 0.38 5.53 21.21
C ALA A 57 0.88 6.03 22.58
N LEU A 58 1.35 7.27 22.65
CA LEU A 58 1.93 7.84 23.87
C LEU A 58 1.83 9.37 23.87
N GLU A 59 1.71 9.97 25.05
CA GLU A 59 2.01 11.39 25.25
C GLU A 59 3.41 11.55 25.84
N GLU A 60 4.27 12.31 25.17
CA GLU A 60 5.62 12.61 25.63
C GLU A 60 5.73 14.06 26.09
N THR A 61 6.42 14.28 27.21
CA THR A 61 6.74 15.61 27.70
C THR A 61 7.96 16.17 26.99
N VAL A 62 7.83 17.36 26.41
CA VAL A 62 8.92 18.12 25.80
C VAL A 62 9.41 19.18 26.78
N LEU A 63 10.67 19.08 27.21
CA LEU A 63 11.29 20.02 28.13
C LEU A 63 12.08 21.09 27.37
N PHE A 64 11.89 22.35 27.75
CA PHE A 64 12.66 23.48 27.23
C PHE A 64 13.68 23.96 28.26
N ALA A 65 14.88 24.31 27.79
CA ALA A 65 15.92 24.87 28.65
C ALA A 65 15.39 26.12 29.38
N GLY A 66 15.56 26.17 30.70
CA GLY A 66 15.12 27.29 31.53
C GLY A 66 13.64 27.27 31.97
N GLN A 67 12.86 26.26 31.59
CA GLN A 67 11.47 26.09 32.05
C GLN A 67 11.32 24.85 32.92
N LYS A 68 10.53 24.95 34.01
CA LYS A 68 10.24 23.82 34.92
C LYS A 68 9.08 22.94 34.45
N GLN A 69 8.22 23.45 33.57
CA GLN A 69 7.09 22.73 32.98
C GLN A 69 7.34 22.53 31.48
N GLY A 70 7.18 21.30 31.02
CA GLY A 70 7.21 20.96 29.60
C GLY A 70 5.84 21.06 28.93
N THR A 71 5.82 21.05 27.60
CA THR A 71 4.59 20.83 26.82
C THR A 71 4.42 19.36 26.47
N TYR A 72 3.25 18.95 25.99
CA TYR A 72 3.02 17.57 25.54
C TYR A 72 3.02 17.49 24.02
N THR A 73 3.64 16.44 23.49
CA THR A 73 3.48 16.01 22.11
C THR A 73 2.89 14.60 22.08
N ALA A 74 1.96 14.36 21.17
CA ALA A 74 1.39 13.03 20.98
C ALA A 74 2.24 12.26 19.96
N ARG A 75 2.53 11.00 20.28
CA ARG A 75 3.12 10.05 19.35
C ARG A 75 2.05 9.10 18.87
N PHE A 76 2.07 8.85 17.58
CA PHE A 76 1.10 8.01 16.92
C PHE A 76 1.75 6.68 16.54
N GLY A 77 1.02 5.61 16.76
CA GLY A 77 1.32 4.31 16.18
C GLY A 77 0.53 4.12 14.90
N GLU A 78 0.98 3.16 14.08
CA GLU A 78 0.35 2.81 12.82
C GLU A 78 0.40 1.28 12.66
N ILE A 79 -0.56 0.73 11.92
CA ILE A 79 -0.63 -0.69 11.55
C ILE A 79 -1.00 -0.79 10.06
N GLU A 80 -0.39 -1.72 9.33
CA GLU A 80 -0.66 -1.90 7.90
C GLU A 80 -0.90 -3.36 7.50
N GLN A 81 -1.72 -3.55 6.47
CA GLN A 81 -1.91 -4.81 5.75
C GLN A 81 -1.51 -4.60 4.29
N ARG A 82 -0.50 -5.33 3.82
CA ARG A 82 0.03 -5.23 2.45
C ARG A 82 -0.55 -6.32 1.54
N GLY A 83 -1.14 -5.88 0.44
CA GLY A 83 -1.66 -6.69 -0.66
C GLY A 83 -0.71 -6.76 -1.86
N VAL A 84 -1.27 -6.99 -3.04
CA VAL A 84 -0.52 -7.10 -4.30
C VAL A 84 -0.20 -5.74 -4.92
N ALA A 85 1.00 -5.62 -5.50
CA ALA A 85 1.42 -4.48 -6.30
C ALA A 85 0.63 -4.40 -7.61
N LEU A 86 0.17 -3.19 -7.94
CA LEU A 86 -0.60 -2.95 -9.15
C LEU A 86 0.29 -2.54 -10.33
N THR A 87 -0.15 -2.88 -11.54
CA THR A 87 0.41 -2.30 -12.77
C THR A 87 -0.04 -0.84 -12.91
N PRO A 88 0.53 -0.04 -13.83
CA PRO A 88 -0.01 1.29 -14.13
C PRO A 88 -1.52 1.27 -14.46
N LYS A 89 -1.98 0.25 -15.19
CA LYS A 89 -3.40 0.06 -15.51
C LYS A 89 -4.25 -0.23 -14.27
N GLY A 90 -3.78 -1.13 -13.39
CA GLY A 90 -4.47 -1.42 -12.14
C GLY A 90 -4.51 -0.21 -11.21
N ARG A 91 -3.42 0.56 -11.16
CA ARG A 91 -3.32 1.78 -10.37
C ARG A 91 -4.28 2.86 -10.87
N GLN A 92 -4.37 3.06 -12.18
CA GLN A 92 -5.34 3.97 -12.78
C GLN A 92 -6.78 3.59 -12.42
N LEU A 93 -7.14 2.30 -12.54
CA LEU A 93 -8.46 1.82 -12.14
C LEU A 93 -8.73 2.07 -10.65
N TYR A 94 -7.75 1.79 -9.78
CA TYR A 94 -7.86 2.09 -8.36
C TYR A 94 -8.13 3.59 -8.13
N ASP A 95 -7.38 4.47 -8.80
CA ASP A 95 -7.48 5.92 -8.61
C ASP A 95 -8.84 6.47 -9.07
N ASP A 96 -9.33 5.98 -10.19
CA ASP A 96 -10.64 6.38 -10.70
C ASP A 96 -11.77 5.88 -9.79
N LEU A 97 -11.68 4.66 -9.25
CA LEU A 97 -12.64 4.15 -8.28
C LEU A 97 -12.60 4.90 -6.94
N LEU A 98 -11.40 5.23 -6.44
CA LEU A 98 -11.25 6.02 -5.23
C LEU A 98 -11.82 7.44 -5.42
N ARG A 99 -11.58 8.07 -6.58
CA ARG A 99 -12.15 9.37 -6.92
C ARG A 99 -13.68 9.31 -7.01
N ASN A 100 -14.23 8.24 -7.59
CA ASN A 100 -15.67 8.05 -7.72
C ASN A 100 -16.37 7.80 -6.38
N ALA A 101 -15.70 7.10 -5.45
CA ALA A 101 -16.22 6.90 -4.10
C ALA A 101 -16.25 8.21 -3.28
N GLY A 102 -15.48 9.23 -3.68
CA GLY A 102 -15.46 10.54 -3.04
C GLY A 102 -15.01 10.50 -1.58
N THR A 103 -15.31 11.58 -0.85
CA THR A 103 -15.12 11.66 0.60
C THR A 103 -16.49 11.63 1.28
N GLY A 104 -16.72 10.64 2.14
CA GLY A 104 -17.96 10.58 2.93
C GLY A 104 -17.92 11.53 4.12
N GLN A 105 -19.09 12.03 4.54
CA GLN A 105 -19.25 12.82 5.77
C GLN A 105 -19.22 11.95 7.04
N ASP A 106 -19.56 10.67 6.90
CA ASP A 106 -19.60 9.65 7.95
C ASP A 106 -18.76 8.43 7.54
N ASN A 107 -18.00 7.87 8.48
CA ASN A 107 -17.06 6.78 8.22
C ASN A 107 -17.77 5.50 7.77
N LEU A 108 -18.92 5.16 8.38
CA LEU A 108 -19.64 3.93 8.05
C LEU A 108 -20.20 3.99 6.62
N THR A 109 -20.88 5.10 6.31
CA THR A 109 -21.46 5.36 4.99
C THR A 109 -20.37 5.44 3.92
N HIS A 110 -19.24 6.07 4.23
CA HIS A 110 -18.09 6.13 3.32
C HIS A 110 -17.56 4.73 3.00
N GLN A 111 -17.33 3.90 4.01
CA GLN A 111 -16.79 2.55 3.83
C GLN A 111 -17.75 1.65 3.04
N MET A 112 -19.06 1.75 3.28
CA MET A 112 -20.07 1.03 2.49
C MET A 112 -20.05 1.47 1.02
N HIS A 113 -19.99 2.78 0.76
CA HIS A 113 -19.94 3.28 -0.61
C HIS A 113 -18.62 2.92 -1.31
N LEU A 114 -17.50 2.94 -0.58
CA LEU A 114 -16.20 2.51 -1.06
C LEU A 114 -16.22 1.02 -1.44
N GLN A 115 -16.80 0.16 -0.59
CA GLN A 115 -17.00 -1.27 -0.89
C GLN A 115 -17.83 -1.48 -2.15
N GLU A 116 -18.95 -0.77 -2.31
CA GLU A 116 -19.81 -0.87 -3.50
C GLU A 116 -19.04 -0.47 -4.76
N THR A 117 -18.34 0.66 -4.72
CA THR A 117 -17.60 1.21 -5.86
C THR A 117 -16.49 0.24 -6.31
N PHE A 118 -15.78 -0.35 -5.36
CA PHE A 118 -14.68 -1.28 -5.61
C PHE A 118 -15.11 -2.68 -6.05
N ARG A 119 -16.41 -3.00 -6.11
CA ARG A 119 -16.91 -4.21 -6.81
C ARG A 119 -16.49 -4.23 -8.28
N THR A 120 -16.28 -3.05 -8.87
CA THR A 120 -15.77 -2.89 -10.24
C THR A 120 -14.34 -3.41 -10.39
N PHE A 121 -13.53 -3.38 -9.31
CA PHE A 121 -12.18 -3.91 -9.34
C PHE A 121 -12.23 -5.46 -9.21
N PRO A 122 -11.69 -6.24 -10.16
CA PRO A 122 -11.74 -7.70 -10.10
C PRO A 122 -11.11 -8.28 -8.83
N ASP A 123 -11.84 -9.11 -8.10
CA ASP A 123 -11.40 -9.70 -6.81
C ASP A 123 -10.99 -11.17 -6.92
N SER A 124 -10.30 -11.51 -8.02
CA SER A 124 -9.67 -12.82 -8.20
C SER A 124 -8.31 -12.67 -8.86
N GLU A 125 -7.33 -13.44 -8.40
CA GLU A 125 -5.98 -13.43 -8.96
C GLU A 125 -5.99 -13.74 -10.46
N PHE A 126 -6.91 -14.62 -10.90
CA PHE A 126 -7.12 -14.95 -12.31
C PHE A 126 -7.48 -13.71 -13.14
N LEU A 127 -8.57 -13.02 -12.79
CA LEU A 127 -9.03 -11.86 -13.57
C LEU A 127 -8.02 -10.72 -13.50
N MET A 128 -7.38 -10.51 -12.34
CA MET A 128 -6.36 -9.47 -12.18
C MET A 128 -5.14 -9.72 -13.07
N ARG A 129 -4.68 -10.97 -13.17
CA ARG A 129 -3.60 -11.36 -14.08
C ARG A 129 -4.04 -11.23 -15.54
N GLN A 130 -5.18 -11.81 -15.91
CA GLN A 130 -5.70 -11.79 -17.28
C GLN A 130 -5.88 -10.36 -17.81
N GLN A 131 -6.35 -9.44 -16.96
CA GLN A 131 -6.57 -8.05 -17.33
C GLN A 131 -5.33 -7.17 -17.17
N GLY A 132 -4.20 -7.72 -16.70
CA GLY A 132 -2.95 -6.99 -16.48
C GLY A 132 -3.08 -5.88 -15.42
N LEU A 133 -3.79 -6.14 -14.33
CA LEU A 133 -4.06 -5.17 -13.26
C LEU A 133 -3.05 -5.25 -12.11
N ALA A 134 -2.42 -6.41 -11.90
CA ALA A 134 -1.47 -6.63 -10.82
C ALA A 134 -0.27 -7.44 -11.29
N TRP A 135 0.83 -7.32 -10.56
CA TRP A 135 2.07 -8.01 -10.83
C TRP A 135 2.11 -9.38 -10.16
N PHE A 136 2.61 -10.39 -10.88
CA PHE A 136 2.71 -11.76 -10.40
C PHE A 136 4.12 -12.32 -10.57
N ARG A 137 4.53 -13.13 -9.60
CA ARG A 137 5.74 -13.93 -9.65
C ARG A 137 5.39 -15.34 -10.11
N TYR A 138 5.98 -15.77 -11.21
CA TYR A 138 5.80 -17.09 -11.79
C TYR A 138 6.90 -18.04 -11.30
N ARG A 139 6.52 -19.28 -11.01
CA ARG A 139 7.44 -20.37 -10.70
C ARG A 139 6.94 -21.66 -11.34
N LEU A 140 7.86 -22.51 -11.77
CA LEU A 140 7.53 -23.89 -12.13
C LEU A 140 7.21 -24.68 -10.86
N THR A 141 6.18 -25.51 -10.94
CA THR A 141 5.93 -26.55 -9.93
C THR A 141 6.83 -27.75 -10.19
N PRO A 142 6.92 -28.73 -9.27
CA PRO A 142 7.63 -29.99 -9.55
C PRO A 142 7.12 -30.70 -10.82
N SER A 143 5.80 -30.64 -11.09
CA SER A 143 5.23 -31.17 -12.33
C SER A 143 5.65 -30.34 -13.55
N GLY A 144 5.71 -29.01 -13.43
CA GLY A 144 6.15 -28.14 -14.52
C GLY A 144 7.62 -28.34 -14.88
N GLU A 145 8.48 -28.61 -13.90
CA GLU A 145 9.89 -28.94 -14.15
C GLU A 145 10.05 -30.21 -15.00
N ALA A 146 9.24 -31.24 -14.74
CA ALA A 146 9.24 -32.46 -15.56
C ALA A 146 8.78 -32.21 -17.02
N HIS A 147 8.01 -31.14 -17.26
CA HIS A 147 7.47 -30.76 -18.56
C HIS A 147 8.12 -29.49 -19.13
N ARG A 148 9.31 -29.11 -18.64
CA ARG A 148 9.97 -27.85 -19.01
C ARG A 148 10.19 -27.66 -20.50
N GLN A 149 10.42 -28.76 -21.24
CA GLN A 149 10.61 -28.73 -22.69
C GLN A 149 9.33 -28.37 -23.47
N ALA A 150 8.16 -28.49 -22.83
CA ALA A 150 6.85 -28.16 -23.39
C ALA A 150 6.39 -26.73 -23.05
N ILE A 151 7.25 -25.92 -22.43
CA ILE A 151 7.00 -24.52 -22.10
C ILE A 151 7.90 -23.67 -22.99
N HIS A 152 7.30 -22.72 -23.70
CA HIS A 152 7.99 -21.91 -24.69
C HIS A 152 7.85 -20.40 -24.40
N PRO A 153 8.84 -19.59 -24.82
CA PRO A 153 8.75 -18.14 -24.69
C PRO A 153 7.52 -17.59 -25.42
N GLY A 154 6.76 -16.73 -24.75
CA GLY A 154 5.52 -16.16 -25.28
C GLY A 154 4.26 -16.99 -25.01
N ASP A 155 4.37 -18.18 -24.41
CA ASP A 155 3.21 -18.96 -23.98
C ASP A 155 2.34 -18.16 -22.99
N ASP A 156 1.02 -18.28 -23.15
CA ASP A 156 0.08 -17.82 -22.13
C ASP A 156 0.31 -18.66 -20.85
N PRO A 157 0.63 -18.04 -19.70
CA PRO A 157 0.79 -18.78 -18.46
C PRO A 157 -0.51 -19.42 -17.97
N GLN A 158 -1.69 -18.99 -18.42
CA GLN A 158 -2.97 -19.46 -17.88
C GLN A 158 -3.19 -20.98 -18.07
N PRO A 159 -3.09 -21.57 -19.29
CA PRO A 159 -3.18 -23.01 -19.46
C PRO A 159 -2.13 -23.80 -18.65
N LEU A 160 -0.94 -23.24 -18.46
CA LEU A 160 0.13 -23.86 -17.67
C LEU A 160 -0.18 -23.84 -16.18
N ILE A 161 -0.87 -22.81 -15.70
CA ILE A 161 -1.38 -22.73 -14.33
C ILE A 161 -2.51 -23.75 -14.10
N GLU A 162 -3.44 -23.88 -15.04
CA GLU A 162 -4.54 -24.85 -14.96
C GLU A 162 -4.04 -26.31 -14.96
N ARG A 163 -2.98 -26.61 -15.72
CA ARG A 163 -2.28 -27.90 -15.68
C ARG A 163 -1.48 -28.12 -14.40
N GLY A 164 -1.34 -27.10 -13.56
CA GLY A 164 -0.50 -27.13 -12.36
C GLY A 164 1.00 -27.18 -12.66
N TRP A 165 1.44 -26.76 -13.85
CA TRP A 165 2.85 -26.70 -14.24
C TRP A 165 3.51 -25.40 -13.81
N VAL A 166 2.76 -24.30 -13.84
CA VAL A 166 3.18 -22.98 -13.38
C VAL A 166 2.33 -22.58 -12.19
N ALA A 167 2.91 -21.92 -11.21
CA ALA A 167 2.17 -21.21 -10.18
C ALA A 167 2.46 -19.70 -10.30
N ALA A 168 1.41 -18.90 -10.32
CA ALA A 168 1.49 -17.44 -10.23
C ALA A 168 1.19 -17.02 -8.79
N GLN A 169 2.07 -16.23 -8.18
CA GLN A 169 1.90 -15.69 -6.84
C GLN A 169 1.88 -14.16 -6.91
N PRO A 170 0.92 -13.47 -6.28
CA PRO A 170 0.89 -12.01 -6.28
C PRO A 170 2.19 -11.42 -5.70
N ILE A 171 2.78 -10.43 -6.37
CA ILE A 171 3.94 -9.71 -5.83
C ILE A 171 3.44 -8.72 -4.77
N THR A 172 3.92 -8.82 -3.53
CA THR A 172 3.54 -7.89 -2.45
C THR A 172 3.93 -6.45 -2.81
N TYR A 173 3.05 -5.52 -2.47
CA TYR A 173 3.30 -4.09 -2.58
C TYR A 173 4.20 -3.60 -1.44
N GLU A 174 5.37 -3.08 -1.79
CA GLU A 174 6.43 -2.65 -0.87
C GLU A 174 6.50 -1.12 -0.70
N ASP A 175 5.66 -0.36 -1.42
CA ASP A 175 5.64 1.11 -1.36
C ASP A 175 4.52 1.63 -0.44
N PHE A 176 4.11 2.89 -0.64
CA PHE A 176 3.14 3.60 0.21
C PHE A 176 2.01 4.21 -0.63
N LEU A 177 0.83 4.37 -0.03
CA LEU A 177 -0.25 5.10 -0.68
C LEU A 177 0.15 6.57 -0.90
N PRO A 178 -0.13 7.17 -2.08
CA PRO A 178 0.41 8.47 -2.48
C PRO A 178 -0.05 9.66 -1.61
N VAL A 179 -1.10 9.52 -0.80
CA VAL A 179 -1.70 10.62 -0.02
C VAL A 179 -1.63 10.41 1.50
N SER A 180 -1.16 9.26 1.97
CA SER A 180 -1.20 8.96 3.41
C SER A 180 -0.27 9.83 4.26
N ALA A 181 0.88 10.26 3.73
CA ALA A 181 1.75 11.19 4.46
C ALA A 181 1.08 12.57 4.67
N ALA A 182 0.38 13.10 3.66
CA ALA A 182 -0.26 14.42 3.75
C ALA A 182 -1.44 14.43 4.73
N GLY A 183 -2.24 13.36 4.78
CA GLY A 183 -3.35 13.21 5.73
C GLY A 183 -2.90 13.02 7.18
N ILE A 184 -1.78 12.32 7.41
CA ILE A 184 -1.17 12.19 8.75
C ILE A 184 -0.64 13.55 9.23
N PHE A 185 -0.02 14.37 8.36
CA PHE A 185 0.40 15.72 8.75
C PHE A 185 -0.78 16.71 8.89
N GLN A 186 -1.84 16.60 8.08
CA GLN A 186 -3.03 17.46 8.18
C GLN A 186 -3.89 17.12 9.41
N SER A 187 -4.11 15.84 9.72
CA SER A 187 -4.89 15.42 10.89
C SER A 187 -4.23 15.77 12.23
N ASN A 188 -2.91 15.99 12.23
CA ASN A 188 -2.17 16.51 13.39
C ASN A 188 -2.23 18.05 13.52
N LEU A 189 -2.78 18.77 12.52
CA LEU A 189 -2.74 20.24 12.44
C LEU A 189 -4.11 20.94 12.37
N GLY A 190 -5.21 20.19 12.33
CA GLY A 190 -6.58 20.75 12.29
C GLY A 190 -7.22 20.69 10.90
N ASN A 191 -8.56 20.61 10.91
CA ASN A 191 -9.47 20.28 9.80
C ASN A 191 -9.46 21.24 8.60
N GLU A 192 -8.39 21.27 7.78
CA GLU A 192 -8.48 21.84 6.42
C GLU A 192 -7.80 20.96 5.37
N THR A 193 -8.64 20.31 4.56
CA THR A 193 -8.24 19.47 3.42
C THR A 193 -7.89 20.36 2.22
N GLN A 194 -6.61 20.68 2.03
CA GLN A 194 -6.15 21.29 0.77
C GLN A 194 -5.62 20.22 -0.19
N THR A 195 -6.25 20.09 -1.35
CA THR A 195 -5.75 19.32 -2.50
C THR A 195 -4.51 20.00 -3.08
N ARG A 196 -3.32 19.43 -2.85
CA ARG A 196 -2.11 19.84 -3.57
C ARG A 196 -1.98 19.04 -4.88
N SER A 197 -1.88 19.76 -5.98
CA SER A 197 -1.51 19.22 -7.29
C SER A 197 -0.03 18.79 -7.29
N HIS A 198 0.27 17.62 -7.84
CA HIS A 198 1.64 17.15 -8.07
C HIS A 198 2.30 18.02 -9.16
N GLY A 199 3.19 18.93 -8.76
CA GLY A 199 4.05 19.68 -9.67
C GLY A 199 5.43 19.02 -9.82
N ASN A 200 5.87 18.78 -11.06
CA ASN A 200 7.19 18.22 -11.39
C ASN A 200 8.37 19.04 -10.80
N ALA A 201 8.19 20.34 -10.59
CA ALA A 201 9.18 21.21 -9.96
C ALA A 201 9.59 20.76 -8.54
N SER A 202 8.74 19.97 -7.85
CA SER A 202 9.06 19.41 -6.54
C SER A 202 9.92 18.14 -6.61
N ARG A 203 9.86 17.37 -7.70
CA ARG A 203 10.63 16.13 -7.86
C ARG A 203 12.09 16.41 -8.19
N GLU A 204 12.35 17.30 -9.16
CA GLU A 204 13.71 17.67 -9.54
C GLU A 204 14.50 18.23 -8.35
N ALA A 205 13.88 19.13 -7.59
CA ALA A 205 14.48 19.68 -6.37
C ALA A 205 14.72 18.61 -5.29
N PHE A 206 13.81 17.63 -5.16
CA PHE A 206 13.97 16.52 -4.23
C PHE A 206 15.12 15.60 -4.63
N GLU A 207 15.20 15.17 -5.89
CA GLU A 207 16.27 14.31 -6.41
C GLU A 207 17.64 15.03 -6.34
N GLN A 208 17.67 16.35 -6.58
CA GLN A 208 18.87 17.16 -6.40
C GLN A 208 19.34 17.16 -4.93
N ALA A 209 18.42 17.31 -3.98
CA ALA A 209 18.74 17.27 -2.55
C ALA A 209 19.12 15.85 -2.06
N LEU A 210 18.52 14.82 -2.66
CA LEU A 210 18.82 13.41 -2.38
C LEU A 210 20.18 12.98 -2.94
N GLY A 211 20.62 13.61 -4.05
CA GLY A 211 21.88 13.32 -4.73
C GLY A 211 21.79 12.21 -5.78
N CYS A 212 20.59 11.67 -6.04
CA CYS A 212 20.32 10.66 -7.06
C CYS A 212 18.84 10.70 -7.48
N PRO A 213 18.48 10.15 -8.65
CA PRO A 213 17.09 9.99 -9.03
C PRO A 213 16.37 8.99 -8.11
N VAL A 214 15.07 9.16 -7.90
CA VAL A 214 14.25 8.10 -7.27
C VAL A 214 13.93 7.02 -8.29
N LEU A 215 13.93 5.77 -7.84
CA LEU A 215 13.57 4.63 -8.69
C LEU A 215 12.07 4.64 -8.99
N ASP A 216 11.71 4.18 -10.19
CA ASP A 216 10.32 3.93 -10.57
C ASP A 216 9.89 2.55 -10.06
N GLU A 217 8.92 2.53 -9.14
CA GLU A 217 8.41 1.31 -8.54
C GLU A 217 7.78 0.36 -9.56
N PHE A 218 7.10 0.89 -10.59
CA PHE A 218 6.48 0.06 -11.62
C PHE A 218 7.53 -0.68 -12.43
N GLN A 219 8.66 -0.03 -12.73
CA GLN A 219 9.77 -0.68 -13.39
C GLN A 219 10.33 -1.83 -12.53
N LEU A 220 10.50 -1.62 -11.23
CA LEU A 220 11.01 -2.66 -10.33
C LEU A 220 10.09 -3.88 -10.25
N TYR A 221 8.77 -3.66 -10.18
CA TYR A 221 7.79 -4.76 -10.19
C TYR A 221 7.73 -5.48 -11.52
N GLN A 222 7.79 -4.75 -12.64
CA GLN A 222 7.85 -5.32 -13.98
C GLN A 222 9.09 -6.21 -14.13
N GLU A 223 10.27 -5.71 -13.75
CA GLU A 223 11.51 -6.48 -13.80
C GLU A 223 11.43 -7.75 -12.93
N ALA A 224 10.78 -7.66 -11.76
CA ALA A 224 10.58 -8.82 -10.88
C ALA A 224 9.66 -9.88 -11.50
N GLU A 225 8.56 -9.46 -12.14
CA GLU A 225 7.66 -10.35 -12.89
C GLU A 225 8.40 -10.98 -14.08
N GLU A 226 9.05 -10.18 -14.93
CA GLU A 226 9.76 -10.67 -16.12
C GLU A 226 10.89 -11.63 -15.76
N ARG A 227 11.68 -11.33 -14.72
CA ARG A 227 12.73 -12.22 -14.22
C ARG A 227 12.15 -13.58 -13.80
N SER A 228 10.93 -13.59 -13.25
CA SER A 228 10.24 -14.83 -12.87
C SER A 228 9.71 -15.61 -14.06
N LYS A 229 9.17 -14.92 -15.08
CA LYS A 229 8.77 -15.50 -16.36
C LYS A 229 9.95 -16.11 -17.11
N ARG A 230 11.09 -15.41 -17.21
CA ARG A 230 12.35 -15.91 -17.80
C ARG A 230 12.81 -17.22 -17.14
N ARG A 231 12.76 -17.30 -15.81
CA ARG A 231 13.09 -18.55 -15.08
C ARG A 231 12.12 -19.71 -15.39
N CYS A 232 10.91 -19.42 -15.83
CA CYS A 232 9.93 -20.43 -16.25
C CYS A 232 9.99 -20.73 -17.75
N GLY A 233 10.82 -20.03 -18.53
CA GLY A 233 10.87 -20.17 -19.99
C GLY A 233 9.75 -19.45 -20.74
N LEU A 234 9.04 -18.53 -20.08
CA LEU A 234 7.91 -17.78 -20.66
C LEU A 234 8.33 -16.48 -21.37
N LEU A 235 9.57 -16.03 -21.14
CA LEU A 235 10.21 -14.85 -21.73
C LEU A 235 11.66 -15.17 -22.10
#